data_AF-A0A401SIN6-F1
#
_entry.id   AF-A0A401SIN6-F1
#
_cell.length_a   1.000
_cell.length_b   1.000
_cell.length_c   1.000
_cell.angle_alpha   90.00
_cell.angle_beta   90.00
_cell.angle_gamma   90.00
#
_symmetry.space_group_name_H-M   'P 1'
#
loop_
_entity.id
_entity.type
_entity.pdbx_description
1 polymer ?
#
loop_
_entity_poly.entity_id
_entity_poly.type
_entity_poly.pdbx_seq_one_letter_code
_entity_poly.pdbx_strand_id
1 'polypeptide(L)'
;MQIIQSLLELNQNRSKLKLYIGHLTSLCQDRDSQILQGLTPPPAYGIDNDRAMWEEELQKMSSEQLNAELEQCEKESSELQDYANTILQQIADHCPDILELVVNALEESS
;
A
#
# COMPACT_ATOMS: atom_id res chain seq x y z
N MET A 1 -22.81 -7.63 9.10
CA MET A 1 -21.92 -6.95 8.13
C MET A 1 -20.53 -6.72 8.75
N GLN A 2 -19.79 -7.78 9.08
CA GLN A 2 -18.42 -7.63 9.61
C GLN A 2 -17.40 -7.67 8.45
N ILE A 3 -17.57 -8.58 7.49
CA ILE A 3 -16.65 -8.73 6.34
C ILE A 3 -16.56 -7.46 5.49
N ILE A 4 -17.70 -6.84 5.17
CA ILE A 4 -17.71 -5.58 4.40
C ILE A 4 -16.93 -4.48 5.14
N GLN A 5 -17.08 -4.38 6.47
CA GLN A 5 -16.34 -3.40 7.25
C GLN A 5 -14.84 -3.67 7.19
N SER A 6 -14.41 -4.93 7.36
CA SER A 6 -13.01 -5.34 7.25
C SER A 6 -12.43 -5.05 5.87
N LEU A 7 -13.19 -5.29 4.80
CA LEU A 7 -12.83 -4.93 3.44
C LEU A 7 -12.61 -3.41 3.31
N LEU A 8 -13.55 -2.60 3.80
CA LEU A 8 -13.40 -1.14 3.75
C LEU A 8 -12.16 -0.65 4.51
N GLU A 9 -11.88 -1.23 5.67
CA GLU A 9 -10.67 -0.94 6.45
C GLU A 9 -9.39 -1.36 5.69
N LEU A 10 -9.37 -2.56 5.10
CA LEU A 10 -8.27 -3.04 4.27
C LEU A 10 -8.03 -2.14 3.07
N ASN A 11 -9.07 -1.73 2.36
CA ASN A 11 -8.91 -0.82 1.23
C ASN A 11 -8.40 0.55 1.67
N GLN A 12 -8.83 1.07 2.82
CA GLN A 12 -8.28 2.30 3.38
C GLN A 12 -6.80 2.13 3.75
N ASN A 13 -6.42 1.00 4.34
CA ASN A 13 -5.03 0.66 4.63
C ASN A 13 -4.20 0.58 3.32
N ARG A 14 -4.74 -0.07 2.30
CA ARG A 14 -4.15 -0.17 0.96
C ARG A 14 -3.90 1.21 0.35
N SER A 15 -4.86 2.13 0.45
CA SER A 15 -4.68 3.52 -0.02
C SER A 15 -3.54 4.22 0.74
N LYS A 16 -3.46 4.07 2.07
CA LYS A 16 -2.35 4.61 2.86
C LYS A 16 -1.01 4.02 2.45
N LEU A 17 -0.93 2.70 2.27
CA LEU A 17 0.27 2.00 1.81
C LEU A 17 0.70 2.50 0.43
N LYS A 18 -0.23 2.68 -0.52
CA LYS A 18 0.10 3.26 -1.83
C LYS A 18 0.67 4.66 -1.74
N LEU A 19 0.06 5.54 -0.94
CA LEU A 19 0.59 6.88 -0.70
C LEU A 19 1.98 6.83 -0.09
N TYR A 20 2.17 5.95 0.88
CA TYR A 20 3.45 5.74 1.54
C TYR A 20 4.53 5.26 0.57
N ILE A 21 4.25 4.21 -0.21
CA ILE A 21 5.13 3.71 -1.27
C ILE A 21 5.45 4.82 -2.26
N GLY A 22 4.45 5.58 -2.72
CA GLY A 22 4.65 6.72 -3.61
C GLY A 22 5.61 7.76 -3.01
N HIS A 23 5.42 8.08 -1.74
CA HIS A 23 6.30 9.01 -1.01
C HIS A 23 7.73 8.49 -0.91
N LEU A 24 7.93 7.23 -0.50
CA LEU A 24 9.24 6.58 -0.45
C LEU A 24 9.91 6.61 -1.82
N THR A 25 9.16 6.28 -2.87
CA THR A 25 9.66 6.24 -4.25
C THR A 25 10.10 7.63 -4.70
N SER A 26 9.31 8.67 -4.42
CA SER A 26 9.69 10.06 -4.73
C SER A 26 10.93 10.53 -3.95
N LEU A 27 11.01 10.21 -2.65
CA LEU A 27 12.20 10.52 -1.84
C LEU A 27 13.45 9.82 -2.37
N CYS A 28 13.33 8.54 -2.74
CA CYS A 28 14.42 7.80 -3.37
C CYS A 28 14.82 8.47 -4.68
N GLN A 29 13.89 8.83 -5.57
CA GLN A 29 14.22 9.49 -6.84
C GLN A 29 14.95 10.82 -6.66
N ASP A 30 14.54 11.63 -5.68
CA ASP A 30 15.13 12.95 -5.41
C ASP A 30 16.55 12.85 -4.82
N ARG A 31 16.81 11.80 -4.04
CA ARG A 31 18.10 11.60 -3.36
C ARG A 31 19.05 10.70 -4.15
N ASP A 32 18.59 9.49 -4.47
CA ASP A 32 19.34 8.51 -5.24
C ASP A 32 18.41 7.55 -6.01
N SER A 33 18.28 7.79 -7.32
CA SER A 33 17.48 6.95 -8.22
C SER A 33 17.97 5.50 -8.34
N GLN A 34 19.20 5.18 -7.92
CA GLN A 34 19.73 3.81 -7.90
C GLN A 34 19.03 2.94 -6.85
N ILE A 35 18.49 3.53 -5.77
CA ILE A 35 17.75 2.82 -4.71
C ILE A 35 16.49 2.14 -5.26
N LEU A 36 15.92 2.66 -6.35
CA LEU A 36 14.76 2.06 -7.02
C LEU A 36 15.14 1.13 -8.18
N GLN A 37 16.44 1.02 -8.47
CA GLN A 37 16.90 0.21 -9.58
C GLN A 37 16.68 -1.27 -9.24
N GLY A 38 15.85 -1.94 -10.05
CA GLY A 38 15.46 -3.34 -9.83
C GLY A 38 14.17 -3.54 -9.02
N LEU A 39 13.60 -2.48 -8.45
CA LEU A 39 12.30 -2.53 -7.80
C LEU A 39 11.18 -2.42 -8.83
N THR A 40 10.29 -3.42 -8.82
CA THR A 40 9.12 -3.45 -9.70
C THR A 40 7.86 -3.32 -8.85
N PRO A 41 7.01 -2.30 -9.08
CA PRO A 41 5.80 -2.13 -8.28
C PRO A 41 4.85 -3.31 -8.50
N PRO A 42 4.21 -3.82 -7.44
CA PRO A 42 3.27 -4.93 -7.55
C PRO A 42 2.02 -4.50 -8.34
N PRO A 43 1.29 -5.44 -8.97
CA PRO A 43 0.09 -5.13 -9.76
C PRO A 43 -0.93 -4.31 -8.96
N ALA A 44 -1.09 -4.65 -7.68
CA ALA A 44 -1.97 -3.98 -6.73
C ALA A 44 -1.71 -2.47 -6.62
N TYR A 45 -0.49 -1.99 -6.88
CA TYR A 45 -0.14 -0.56 -6.78
C TYR A 45 -0.89 0.28 -7.82
N GLY A 46 -0.98 -0.22 -9.06
CA GLY A 46 -1.60 0.50 -10.18
C GLY A 46 -3.13 0.47 -10.22
N ILE A 47 -3.78 -0.28 -9.34
CA ILE A 47 -5.24 -0.41 -9.33
C ILE A 47 -5.87 0.75 -8.54
N ASP A 48 -6.25 1.82 -9.21
CA ASP A 48 -7.15 2.82 -8.64
C ASP A 48 -8.59 2.35 -8.83
N ASN A 49 -9.10 1.60 -7.86
CA ASN A 49 -10.49 1.16 -7.89
C ASN A 49 -11.37 2.22 -7.25
N ASP A 50 -12.45 2.60 -7.93
CA ASP A 50 -13.38 3.59 -7.42
C ASP A 50 -14.06 3.05 -6.16
N ARG A 51 -13.72 3.63 -5.00
CA ARG A 51 -14.17 3.12 -3.69
C ARG A 51 -15.68 3.09 -3.60
N ALA A 52 -16.37 4.09 -4.15
CA ALA A 52 -17.82 4.16 -4.09
C ALA A 52 -18.45 3.00 -4.87
N MET A 53 -17.95 2.75 -6.08
CA MET A 53 -18.42 1.64 -6.92
C MET A 53 -18.11 0.29 -6.27
N TRP A 54 -16.92 0.12 -5.69
CA TRP A 54 -16.56 -1.10 -4.99
C TRP A 54 -17.46 -1.37 -3.78
N GLU A 55 -17.72 -0.35 -2.94
CA GLU A 55 -18.58 -0.48 -1.76
C GLU A 55 -20.02 -0.86 -2.13
N GLU A 56 -20.56 -0.30 -3.22
CA GLU A 56 -21.88 -0.69 -3.74
C GLU A 56 -21.92 -2.14 -4.21
N GLU A 57 -20.85 -2.64 -4.84
CA GLU A 57 -20.76 -4.03 -5.28
C GLU A 57 -20.61 -4.99 -4.08
N LEU A 58 -19.84 -4.62 -3.06
CA LEU A 58 -19.72 -5.40 -1.81
C LEU A 58 -21.09 -5.63 -1.15
N GLN A 59 -21.99 -4.64 -1.19
CA GLN A 59 -23.34 -4.77 -0.62
C GLN A 59 -24.22 -5.77 -1.42
N LYS A 60 -23.92 -5.99 -2.70
CA LYS A 60 -24.65 -6.91 -3.58
C LYS A 60 -24.02 -8.31 -3.64
N MET A 61 -22.77 -8.45 -3.20
CA MET A 61 -22.03 -9.71 -3.20
C MET A 61 -22.58 -10.71 -2.18
N SER A 62 -22.46 -11.99 -2.51
CA SER A 62 -22.77 -13.09 -1.60
C SER A 62 -21.67 -13.30 -0.56
N SER A 63 -21.96 -13.98 0.55
CA SER A 63 -20.97 -14.20 1.62
C SER A 63 -19.71 -14.94 1.14
N GLU A 64 -19.82 -15.85 0.17
CA GLU A 64 -18.66 -16.54 -0.44
C GLU A 64 -17.79 -15.57 -1.25
N GLN A 65 -18.42 -14.70 -2.06
CA GLN A 65 -17.70 -13.68 -2.84
C GLN A 65 -17.02 -12.66 -1.93
N LEU A 66 -17.70 -12.24 -0.86
CA LEU A 66 -17.11 -11.33 0.13
C LEU A 66 -15.87 -11.91 0.81
N ASN A 67 -15.84 -13.22 1.09
CA ASN A 67 -14.64 -13.86 1.64
C ASN A 67 -13.52 -13.95 0.60
N ALA A 68 -13.84 -14.31 -0.65
CA ALA A 68 -12.85 -14.34 -1.72
C ALA A 68 -12.23 -12.94 -1.97
N GLU A 69 -13.05 -11.88 -1.97
CA GLU A 69 -12.54 -10.51 -2.05
C GLU A 69 -11.72 -10.12 -0.83
N LEU A 70 -12.09 -10.59 0.37
CA LEU A 70 -11.31 -10.32 1.58
C LEU A 70 -9.90 -10.91 1.45
N GLU A 71 -9.82 -12.20 1.10
CA GLU A 71 -8.54 -12.88 0.89
C GLU A 71 -7.69 -12.20 -0.20
N GLN A 72 -8.34 -11.76 -1.30
CA GLN A 72 -7.66 -11.04 -2.36
C GLN A 72 -7.13 -9.67 -1.89
N CYS A 73 -7.95 -8.89 -1.18
CA CYS A 73 -7.54 -7.60 -0.64
C CYS A 73 -6.43 -7.72 0.40
N GLU A 74 -6.48 -8.74 1.27
CA GLU A 74 -5.40 -9.04 2.23
C GLU A 74 -4.10 -9.37 1.52
N LYS A 75 -4.16 -10.23 0.48
CA LYS A 75 -2.99 -10.58 -0.32
C LYS A 75 -2.39 -9.35 -0.99
N GLU A 76 -3.20 -8.54 -1.67
CA GLU A 76 -2.75 -7.31 -2.32
C GLU A 76 -2.15 -6.31 -1.33
N SER A 77 -2.75 -6.18 -0.14
CA SER A 77 -2.21 -5.35 0.94
C SER A 77 -0.86 -5.86 1.42
N SER A 78 -0.70 -7.18 1.55
CA SER A 78 0.58 -7.81 1.91
C SER A 78 1.63 -7.55 0.83
N GLU A 79 1.31 -7.72 -0.45
CA GLU A 79 2.23 -7.46 -1.56
C GLU A 79 2.71 -6.01 -1.59
N LEU A 80 1.81 -5.06 -1.32
CA LEU A 80 2.17 -3.65 -1.20
C LEU A 80 3.06 -3.39 0.01
N GLN A 81 2.77 -4.01 1.14
CA GLN A 81 3.56 -3.87 2.36
C GLN A 81 4.97 -4.47 2.19
N ASP A 82 5.09 -5.65 1.57
CA ASP A 82 6.38 -6.24 1.21
C ASP A 82 7.19 -5.33 0.29
N TYR A 83 6.54 -4.72 -0.71
CA TYR A 83 7.20 -3.77 -1.60
C TYR A 83 7.68 -2.52 -0.84
N ALA A 84 6.85 -1.94 0.04
CA ALA A 84 7.22 -0.82 0.89
C ALA A 84 8.41 -1.18 1.79
N ASN A 85 8.38 -2.36 2.42
CA ASN A 85 9.47 -2.86 3.24
C ASN A 85 10.76 -3.03 2.43
N THR A 86 10.67 -3.56 1.21
CA THR A 86 11.83 -3.71 0.34
C THR A 86 12.44 -2.35 -0.02
N ILE A 87 11.62 -1.35 -0.33
CA ILE A 87 12.09 0.03 -0.55
C ILE A 87 12.79 0.55 0.72
N LEU A 88 12.17 0.38 1.90
CA LEU A 88 12.77 0.81 3.17
C LEU A 88 14.11 0.15 3.43
N GLN A 89 14.25 -1.14 3.12
CA GLN A 89 15.53 -1.84 3.25
C GLN A 89 16.58 -1.28 2.29
N GLN A 90 16.22 -1.00 1.03
CA GLN A 90 17.15 -0.35 0.10
C GLN A 90 17.54 1.05 0.58
N ILE A 91 16.58 1.82 1.09
CA ILE A 91 16.87 3.12 1.71
C ILE A 91 17.83 2.94 2.89
N ALA A 92 17.60 1.96 3.78
CA ALA A 92 18.46 1.70 4.92
C ALA A 92 19.90 1.38 4.53
N ASP A 93 20.08 0.61 3.45
CA ASP A 93 21.40 0.15 2.97
C ASP A 93 22.16 1.27 2.24
N HIS A 94 21.46 2.05 1.41
CA HIS A 94 22.06 3.07 0.57
C HIS A 94 22.10 4.48 1.21
N CYS A 95 21.03 4.88 1.91
CA CYS A 95 20.81 6.24 2.43
C CYS A 95 19.95 6.23 3.70
N PRO A 96 20.50 5.78 4.85
CA PRO A 96 19.75 5.67 6.10
C PRO A 96 19.21 7.01 6.61
N ASP A 97 19.83 8.14 6.24
CA ASP A 97 19.34 9.49 6.56
C ASP A 97 17.90 9.77 6.07
N ILE A 98 17.46 9.11 4.98
CA ILE A 98 16.10 9.26 4.46
C ILE A 98 15.07 8.58 5.37
N LEU A 99 15.43 7.51 6.08
CA LEU A 99 14.53 6.83 7.01
C LEU A 99 14.04 7.78 8.11
N GLU A 100 14.90 8.68 8.58
CA GLU A 100 14.54 9.66 9.61
C GLU A 100 13.47 10.64 9.12
N LEU A 101 13.53 11.05 7.83
CA LEU A 101 12.51 11.90 7.21
C LEU A 101 11.17 11.17 7.06
N VAL A 102 11.23 9.89 6.70
CA VAL A 102 10.04 9.04 6.55
C VAL A 102 9.33 8.83 7.89
N VAL A 103 10.09 8.58 8.96
CA VAL A 103 9.56 8.40 10.32
C VAL A 103 8.90 9.70 10.81
N ASN A 104 9.58 10.84 10.66
CA ASN A 104 8.99 12.15 11.03
C ASN A 104 7.68 12.44 10.27
N ALA A 105 7.63 12.18 8.97
CA ALA A 105 6.43 12.40 8.17
C ALA A 105 5.25 11.50 8.58
N LEU A 106 5.53 10.26 9.00
CA LEU A 106 4.53 9.34 9.52
C LEU A 106 4.02 9.75 10.91
N GLU A 107 4.90 10.25 11.78
CA GLU A 107 4.52 10.74 13.11
C GLU A 107 3.71 12.04 13.06
N GLU A 108 3.98 12.95 12.12
CA GLU A 108 3.19 14.17 11.92
C GLU A 108 1.81 13.93 11.30
N SER A 109 1.60 12.76 10.66
CA SER A 109 0.34 12.40 9.99
C SER A 109 -0.64 11.64 10.90
N SER A 110 -0.34 11.49 12.20
CA SER A 110 -1.12 10.70 13.16
C SER A 110 -1.87 11.52 14.21
#